data_AF-A0A7S0ZJY3-F1
#
_entry.id   AF-A0A7S0ZJY3-F1
#
_cell.length_a   1.000
_cell.length_b   1.000
_cell.length_c   1.000
_cell.angle_alpha   90.00
_cell.angle_beta   90.00
_cell.angle_gamma   90.00
#
_symmetry.space_group_name_H-M   'P 1'
#
loop_
_entity.id
_entity.type
_entity.pdbx_description
1 polymer ?
#
loop_
_entity_poly.entity_id
_entity_poly.type
_entity_poly.pdbx_seq_one_letter_code
_entity_poly.pdbx_strand_id
1 'polypeptide(L)'
;IRRLVSNYIQNNSMSVSLSKSNRNSIIRIGFSAVLVMIAVGLITIVQDNTYLSSEHSTNMLKADGLMLLSSVFYAFHVIRLSEWSSKLKNENVSSIELARIKSSCQLIFAAISVCVRYEQISTFPFLLESILSSPTSIVALFWLGFGTTALPTIAQTFGQRNTNSVTAAVIYGAQPLCAALLASFTFHEELSTFVFPAAALIMIATALISTVTSTQE
;
A
#
# COMPACT_ATOMS: atom_id res chain seq x y z
N ILE A 1 -7.79 -16.37 29.80
CA ILE A 1 -7.98 -15.02 29.20
C ILE A 1 -7.69 -13.90 30.22
N ARG A 2 -8.44 -13.76 31.33
CA ARG A 2 -8.17 -12.73 32.36
C ARG A 2 -6.73 -12.71 32.92
N ARG A 3 -6.13 -13.88 33.18
CA ARG A 3 -4.72 -13.99 33.63
C ARG A 3 -3.69 -13.62 32.55
N LEU A 4 -3.99 -13.86 31.26
CA LEU A 4 -3.12 -13.49 30.15
C LEU A 4 -3.15 -11.97 29.90
N VAL A 5 -4.33 -11.36 30.02
CA VAL A 5 -4.51 -9.90 29.93
C VAL A 5 -3.87 -9.19 31.14
N SER A 6 -3.98 -9.75 32.34
CA SER A 6 -3.35 -9.20 33.55
C SER A 6 -1.82 -9.22 33.46
N ASN A 7 -1.23 -10.32 32.99
CA ASN A 7 0.23 -10.42 32.85
C ASN A 7 0.76 -9.50 31.72
N TYR A 8 -0.02 -9.29 30.66
CA TYR A 8 0.34 -8.35 29.59
C TYR A 8 0.31 -6.89 30.05
N ILE A 9 -0.72 -6.51 30.83
CA ILE A 9 -0.84 -5.14 31.38
C ILE A 9 0.24 -4.88 32.44
N GLN A 10 0.52 -5.86 33.30
CA GLN A 10 1.52 -5.72 34.36
C GLN A 10 2.95 -5.61 33.80
N ASN A 11 3.28 -6.37 32.73
CA ASN A 11 4.57 -6.27 32.04
C ASN A 11 4.73 -4.99 31.21
N ASN A 12 3.64 -4.38 30.70
CA ASN A 12 3.71 -3.11 29.95
C ASN A 12 3.57 -1.85 30.82
N SER A 13 3.30 -1.99 32.12
CA SER A 13 3.14 -0.86 33.05
C SER A 13 4.45 -0.37 33.70
N MET A 14 5.57 -1.09 33.51
CA MET A 14 6.90 -0.64 33.91
C MET A 14 7.65 -0.01 32.72
N SER A 15 7.89 1.29 32.83
CA SER A 15 8.82 2.14 32.04
C SER A 15 8.33 2.75 30.71
N VAL A 16 7.32 3.62 30.79
CA VAL A 16 7.24 4.76 29.84
C VAL A 16 8.12 5.91 30.35
N SER A 17 9.40 5.64 30.57
CA SER A 17 10.41 6.70 30.42
C SER A 17 10.84 6.62 28.97
N LEU A 18 10.32 7.51 28.12
CA LEU A 18 10.78 7.67 26.74
C LEU A 18 12.28 7.97 26.76
N SER A 19 13.09 6.91 26.66
CA SER A 19 14.52 7.00 26.45
C SER A 19 14.78 8.00 25.32
N LYS A 20 15.82 8.84 25.45
CA LYS A 20 16.21 9.80 24.40
C LYS A 20 16.33 9.12 23.02
N SER A 21 16.69 7.83 22.99
CA SER A 21 16.71 7.00 21.78
C SER A 21 15.35 6.92 21.09
N ASN A 22 14.28 6.64 21.85
CA ASN A 22 12.93 6.47 21.29
C ASN A 22 12.36 7.78 20.73
N ARG A 23 12.64 8.92 21.39
CA ARG A 23 12.24 10.25 20.90
C ARG A 23 12.91 10.59 19.56
N ASN A 24 14.20 10.28 19.40
CA ASN A 24 14.91 10.54 18.15
C ASN A 24 14.36 9.68 17.01
N SER A 25 13.98 8.43 17.28
CA SER A 25 13.34 7.55 16.30
C SER A 25 11.97 8.09 15.85
N ILE A 26 11.13 8.56 16.78
CA ILE A 26 9.82 9.14 16.45
C ILE A 26 9.98 10.38 15.55
N ILE A 27 10.92 11.27 15.88
CA ILE A 27 11.18 12.47 15.08
C ILE A 27 11.61 12.10 13.66
N ARG A 28 12.51 11.13 13.52
CA ARG A 28 12.98 10.64 12.21
C ARG A 28 11.84 10.04 11.38
N ILE A 29 10.99 9.22 12.01
CA ILE A 29 9.80 8.63 11.36
C ILE A 29 8.87 9.74 10.86
N GLY A 30 8.56 10.72 11.72
CA GLY A 30 7.71 11.86 11.35
C GLY A 30 8.29 12.65 10.18
N PHE A 31 9.60 12.93 10.21
CA PHE A 31 10.27 13.64 9.13
C PHE A 31 10.27 12.85 7.81
N SER A 32 10.57 11.54 7.84
CA SER A 32 10.48 10.67 6.66
C SER A 32 9.07 10.67 6.07
N ALA A 33 8.02 10.62 6.90
CA ALA A 33 6.64 10.66 6.43
C ALA A 33 6.33 11.97 5.69
N VAL A 34 6.77 13.12 6.23
CA VAL A 34 6.59 14.43 5.58
C VAL A 34 7.30 14.48 4.23
N LEU A 35 8.54 13.98 4.14
CA LEU A 35 9.28 13.94 2.87
C LEU A 35 8.56 13.10 1.80
N VAL A 36 8.04 11.93 2.17
CA VAL A 36 7.25 11.08 1.26
C VAL A 36 5.98 11.80 0.82
N MET A 37 5.26 12.44 1.74
CA MET A 37 4.04 13.20 1.40
C MET A 37 4.32 14.32 0.41
N ILE A 38 5.40 15.09 0.60
CA ILE A 38 5.82 16.14 -0.34
C ILE A 38 6.17 15.52 -1.70
N ALA A 39 6.95 14.43 -1.72
CA ALA A 39 7.34 13.76 -2.95
C ALA A 39 6.15 13.25 -3.76
N VAL A 40 5.21 12.57 -3.10
CA VAL A 40 3.97 12.07 -3.73
C VAL A 40 3.10 13.25 -4.19
N GLY A 41 3.02 14.32 -3.41
CA GLY A 41 2.35 15.57 -3.80
C GLY A 41 2.93 16.17 -5.09
N LEU A 42 4.25 16.25 -5.21
CA LEU A 42 4.91 16.75 -6.42
C LEU A 42 4.60 15.89 -7.66
N ILE A 43 4.59 14.56 -7.52
CA ILE A 43 4.28 13.65 -8.63
C ILE A 43 2.81 13.77 -9.05
N THR A 44 1.89 13.94 -8.09
CA THR A 44 0.45 14.02 -8.35
C THR A 44 0.04 15.37 -8.96
N ILE A 45 0.65 16.49 -8.55
CA ILE A 45 0.40 17.82 -9.13
C ILE A 45 0.72 17.84 -10.64
N VAL A 46 1.74 17.09 -11.08
CA VAL A 46 2.08 16.97 -12.50
C VAL A 46 0.95 16.32 -13.30
N GLN A 47 0.21 15.39 -12.70
CA GLN A 47 -0.87 14.66 -13.39
C GLN A 47 -2.15 15.52 -13.54
N ASP A 48 -2.35 16.50 -12.66
CA ASP A 48 -3.61 17.26 -12.55
C ASP A 48 -3.69 18.50 -13.47
N ASN A 49 -2.56 18.98 -14.01
CA ASN A 49 -2.54 20.12 -14.94
C ASN A 49 -3.32 19.90 -16.25
N THR A 50 -3.84 18.68 -16.48
CA THR A 50 -4.58 18.32 -17.70
C THR A 50 -6.11 18.38 -17.53
N TYR A 51 -6.64 18.58 -16.31
CA TYR A 51 -8.07 18.34 -16.01
C TYR A 51 -8.83 19.51 -15.36
N LEU A 52 -8.28 20.74 -15.39
CA LEU A 52 -8.98 21.94 -14.91
C LEU A 52 -10.13 22.36 -15.85
N SER A 53 -11.23 21.60 -15.83
CA SER A 53 -12.53 21.99 -16.39
C SER A 53 -13.58 22.08 -15.28
N SER A 54 -14.34 23.16 -15.33
CA SER A 54 -14.91 23.90 -14.19
C SER A 54 -16.29 23.43 -13.73
N GLU A 55 -16.53 22.13 -13.55
CA GLU A 55 -17.85 21.65 -13.09
C GLU A 55 -17.79 20.28 -12.35
N HIS A 56 -17.14 20.21 -11.18
CA HIS A 56 -16.94 18.90 -10.50
C HIS A 56 -16.91 18.86 -8.96
N SER A 57 -17.21 19.95 -8.25
CA SER A 57 -16.82 20.11 -6.83
C SER A 57 -17.41 19.10 -5.82
N THR A 58 -18.67 18.65 -5.97
CA THR A 58 -19.35 17.87 -4.90
C THR A 58 -19.10 16.36 -4.97
N ASN A 59 -18.94 15.80 -6.18
CA ASN A 59 -18.59 14.38 -6.36
C ASN A 59 -17.11 14.13 -6.11
N MET A 60 -16.25 15.12 -6.40
CA MET A 60 -14.82 15.07 -6.12
C MET A 60 -14.56 14.98 -4.61
N LEU A 61 -15.25 15.79 -3.79
CA LEU A 61 -15.11 15.72 -2.33
C LEU A 61 -15.52 14.35 -1.75
N LYS A 62 -16.56 13.71 -2.32
CA LYS A 62 -16.96 12.36 -1.91
C LYS A 62 -15.90 11.32 -2.31
N ALA A 63 -15.33 11.44 -3.51
CA ALA A 63 -14.27 10.56 -3.98
C ALA A 63 -13.00 10.71 -3.13
N ASP A 64 -12.59 11.94 -2.83
CA ASP A 64 -11.43 12.25 -1.98
C ASP A 64 -11.63 11.73 -0.56
N GLY A 65 -12.84 11.93 0.00
CA GLY A 65 -13.20 11.39 1.31
C GLY A 65 -13.12 9.87 1.37
N LEU A 66 -13.60 9.17 0.35
CA LEU A 66 -13.47 7.71 0.23
C LEU A 66 -12.01 7.27 0.05
N MET A 67 -11.20 8.05 -0.67
CA MET A 67 -9.78 7.79 -0.86
C MET A 67 -9.00 7.91 0.45
N LEU A 68 -9.27 8.95 1.25
CA LEU A 68 -8.72 9.12 2.59
C LEU A 68 -9.15 8.00 3.53
N LEU A 69 -10.42 7.59 3.48
CA LEU A 69 -10.90 6.47 4.28
C LEU A 69 -10.20 5.16 3.88
N SER A 70 -10.03 4.92 2.57
CA SER A 70 -9.30 3.78 2.04
C SER A 70 -7.84 3.77 2.49
N SER A 71 -7.18 4.93 2.56
CA SER A 71 -5.79 5.04 3.02
C SER A 71 -5.64 4.65 4.49
N VAL A 72 -6.62 4.97 5.34
CA VAL A 72 -6.66 4.51 6.75
C VAL A 72 -6.77 2.99 6.84
N PHE A 73 -7.68 2.38 6.07
CA PHE A 73 -7.78 0.91 6.02
C PHE A 73 -6.51 0.26 5.47
N TYR A 74 -5.88 0.87 4.47
CA TYR A 74 -4.61 0.41 3.93
C TYR A 74 -3.49 0.50 4.97
N ALA A 75 -3.42 1.56 5.78
CA ALA A 75 -2.46 1.68 6.87
C ALA A 75 -2.64 0.56 7.91
N PHE A 76 -3.90 0.30 8.34
CA PHE A 76 -4.19 -0.83 9.22
C PHE A 76 -3.80 -2.18 8.59
N HIS A 77 -4.04 -2.33 7.30
CA HIS A 77 -3.65 -3.52 6.56
C HIS A 77 -2.13 -3.74 6.62
N VAL A 78 -1.33 -2.70 6.32
CA VAL A 78 0.13 -2.75 6.37
C VAL A 78 0.63 -3.08 7.77
N ILE A 79 0.09 -2.43 8.82
CA ILE A 79 0.48 -2.69 10.21
C ILE A 79 0.20 -4.15 10.60
N ARG A 80 -1.02 -4.62 10.33
CA ARG A 80 -1.40 -6.00 10.64
C ARG A 80 -0.56 -7.00 9.86
N LEU A 81 -0.30 -6.74 8.58
CA LEU A 81 0.46 -7.67 7.75
C LEU A 81 1.91 -7.82 8.23
N SER A 82 2.59 -6.73 8.62
CA SER A 82 3.92 -6.82 9.24
C SER A 82 3.91 -7.61 10.56
N GLU A 83 2.94 -7.37 11.44
CA GLU A 83 2.85 -8.12 12.70
C GLU A 83 2.59 -9.62 12.49
N TRP A 84 1.59 -9.95 11.67
CA TRP A 84 1.19 -11.34 11.44
C TRP A 84 2.22 -12.08 10.60
N SER A 85 2.82 -11.44 9.60
CA SER A 85 3.86 -12.08 8.79
C SER A 85 5.11 -12.41 9.60
N SER A 86 5.50 -11.55 10.56
CA SER A 86 6.59 -11.81 11.50
C SER A 86 6.24 -12.92 12.51
N LYS A 87 5.05 -12.89 13.13
CA LYS A 87 4.58 -13.95 14.04
C LYS A 87 4.53 -15.31 13.36
N LEU A 88 3.93 -15.38 12.18
CA LEU A 88 3.77 -16.61 11.42
C LEU A 88 5.11 -17.12 10.86
N LYS A 89 6.10 -16.26 10.63
CA LYS A 89 7.47 -16.68 10.33
C LYS A 89 8.07 -17.51 11.47
N ASN A 90 7.84 -17.11 12.73
CA ASN A 90 8.31 -17.86 13.91
C ASN A 90 7.58 -19.20 14.08
N GLU A 91 6.36 -19.32 13.54
CA GLU A 91 5.57 -20.56 13.51
C GLU A 91 5.85 -21.41 12.25
N ASN A 92 6.90 -21.10 11.48
CA ASN A 92 7.29 -21.80 10.23
C ASN A 92 6.22 -21.82 9.12
N VAL A 93 5.24 -20.92 9.15
CA VAL A 93 4.25 -20.79 8.08
C VAL A 93 4.90 -20.11 6.86
N SER A 94 4.62 -20.59 5.65
CA SER A 94 5.22 -20.06 4.42
C SER A 94 4.60 -18.74 3.95
N SER A 95 5.38 -17.88 3.27
CA SER A 95 4.89 -16.57 2.78
C SER A 95 3.76 -16.74 1.80
N ILE A 96 3.85 -17.80 0.99
CA ILE A 96 2.86 -18.14 -0.01
C ILE A 96 1.54 -18.55 0.64
N GLU A 97 1.57 -19.19 1.80
CA GLU A 97 0.36 -19.59 2.52
C GLU A 97 -0.39 -18.36 3.05
N LEU A 98 0.35 -17.41 3.62
CA LEU A 98 -0.21 -16.12 4.02
C LEU A 98 -0.77 -15.33 2.83
N ALA A 99 -0.06 -15.33 1.69
CA ALA A 99 -0.54 -14.72 0.45
C ALA A 99 -1.84 -15.36 -0.04
N ARG A 100 -1.95 -16.70 0.00
CA ARG A 100 -3.16 -17.44 -0.37
C ARG A 100 -4.35 -17.07 0.50
N ILE A 101 -4.16 -17.01 1.82
CA ILE A 101 -5.23 -16.61 2.76
C ILE A 101 -5.68 -15.17 2.44
N LYS A 102 -4.73 -14.25 2.22
CA LYS A 102 -5.03 -12.86 1.85
C LYS A 102 -5.82 -12.77 0.53
N SER A 103 -5.38 -13.47 -0.50
CA SER A 103 -6.08 -13.50 -1.80
C SER A 103 -7.46 -14.14 -1.70
N SER A 104 -7.64 -15.15 -0.85
CA SER A 104 -8.95 -15.78 -0.62
C SER A 104 -9.93 -14.81 0.04
N CYS A 105 -9.48 -14.03 1.04
CA CYS A 105 -10.31 -12.98 1.62
C CYS A 105 -10.68 -11.91 0.57
N GLN A 106 -9.70 -11.45 -0.23
CA GLN A 106 -9.95 -10.48 -1.29
C GLN A 106 -10.97 -10.98 -2.31
N LEU A 107 -10.91 -12.27 -2.69
CA LEU A 107 -11.87 -12.89 -3.59
C LEU A 107 -13.29 -12.88 -3.01
N ILE A 108 -13.46 -13.19 -1.72
CA ILE A 108 -14.76 -13.15 -1.04
C ILE A 108 -15.33 -11.73 -1.06
N PHE A 109 -14.54 -10.72 -0.70
CA PHE A 109 -14.99 -9.33 -0.73
C PHE A 109 -15.29 -8.83 -2.15
N ALA A 110 -14.51 -9.25 -3.14
CA ALA A 110 -14.77 -8.95 -4.55
C ALA A 110 -16.10 -9.56 -5.01
N ALA A 111 -16.36 -10.83 -4.68
CA ALA A 111 -17.62 -11.50 -4.99
C ALA A 111 -18.83 -10.80 -4.33
N ILE A 112 -18.72 -10.45 -3.04
CA ILE A 112 -19.75 -9.68 -2.33
C ILE A 112 -19.98 -8.33 -3.02
N SER A 113 -18.91 -7.63 -3.42
CA SER A 113 -19.00 -6.33 -4.07
C SER A 113 -19.74 -6.40 -5.41
N VAL A 114 -19.52 -7.46 -6.20
CA VAL A 114 -20.27 -7.74 -7.42
C VAL A 114 -21.74 -8.03 -7.11
N CYS A 115 -22.02 -8.86 -6.09
CA CYS A 115 -23.39 -9.20 -5.69
C CYS A 115 -24.21 -7.99 -5.19
N VAL A 116 -23.58 -7.01 -4.56
CA VAL A 116 -24.26 -5.78 -4.09
C VAL A 116 -24.63 -4.84 -5.25
N ARG A 117 -23.94 -4.96 -6.39
CA ARG A 117 -24.18 -4.13 -7.58
C ARG A 117 -25.18 -4.83 -8.52
N TYR A 118 -26.43 -4.93 -8.09
CA TYR A 118 -27.50 -5.69 -8.77
C TYR A 118 -27.62 -5.41 -10.28
N GLU A 119 -27.55 -4.14 -10.71
CA GLU A 119 -27.65 -3.75 -12.13
C GLU A 119 -26.50 -4.28 -13.00
N GLN A 120 -25.34 -4.57 -12.41
CA GLN A 120 -24.17 -5.08 -13.13
C GLN A 120 -24.22 -6.60 -13.28
N ILE A 121 -24.99 -7.29 -12.43
CA ILE A 121 -25.11 -8.77 -12.45
C ILE A 121 -25.83 -9.23 -13.72
N SER A 122 -26.87 -8.52 -14.16
CA SER A 122 -27.58 -8.86 -15.41
C SER A 122 -26.70 -8.70 -16.65
N THR A 123 -25.74 -7.77 -16.61
CA THR A 123 -24.83 -7.47 -17.72
C THR A 123 -23.55 -8.31 -17.65
N PHE A 124 -23.26 -8.93 -16.50
CA PHE A 124 -22.03 -9.66 -16.26
C PHE A 124 -21.78 -10.81 -17.26
N PRO A 125 -22.77 -11.67 -17.62
CA PRO A 125 -22.54 -12.72 -18.60
C PRO A 125 -22.12 -12.19 -19.97
N PHE A 126 -22.76 -11.12 -20.44
CA PHE A 126 -22.42 -10.45 -21.70
C PHE A 126 -21.04 -9.80 -21.65
N LEU A 127 -20.70 -9.16 -20.52
CA LEU A 127 -19.41 -8.53 -20.33
C LEU A 127 -18.27 -9.57 -20.27
N LEU A 128 -18.53 -10.70 -19.62
CA LEU A 128 -17.58 -11.82 -19.57
C LEU A 128 -17.35 -12.42 -20.96
N GLU A 129 -18.42 -12.65 -21.73
CA GLU A 129 -18.32 -13.12 -23.11
C GLU A 129 -17.52 -12.15 -23.99
N SER A 130 -17.79 -10.84 -23.86
CA SER A 130 -17.03 -9.80 -24.57
C SER A 130 -15.55 -9.79 -24.20
N ILE A 131 -15.19 -9.99 -22.93
CA ILE A 131 -13.80 -10.06 -22.48
C ILE A 131 -13.12 -11.32 -23.01
N LEU A 132 -13.80 -12.47 -22.96
CA LEU A 132 -13.23 -13.75 -23.39
C LEU A 132 -13.14 -13.89 -24.91
N SER A 133 -13.91 -13.10 -25.66
CA SER A 133 -13.87 -13.09 -27.13
C SER A 133 -12.67 -12.35 -27.71
N SER A 134 -12.00 -11.50 -26.92
CA SER A 134 -10.87 -10.68 -27.37
C SER A 134 -9.55 -11.15 -26.75
N PRO A 135 -8.57 -11.62 -27.54
CA PRO A 135 -7.25 -11.99 -27.03
C PRO A 135 -6.58 -10.87 -26.22
N THR A 136 -6.73 -9.61 -26.64
CA THR A 136 -6.21 -8.44 -25.92
C THR A 136 -6.85 -8.27 -24.55
N SER A 137 -8.16 -8.50 -24.44
CA SER A 137 -8.88 -8.40 -23.17
C SER A 137 -8.50 -9.53 -22.21
N ILE A 138 -8.23 -10.73 -22.73
CA ILE A 138 -7.68 -11.84 -21.94
C ILE A 138 -6.30 -11.49 -21.39
N VAL A 139 -5.42 -10.93 -22.23
CA VAL A 139 -4.07 -10.49 -21.80
C VAL A 139 -4.19 -9.40 -20.73
N ALA A 140 -5.08 -8.43 -20.91
CA ALA A 140 -5.32 -7.38 -19.91
C ALA A 140 -5.88 -7.96 -18.60
N LEU A 141 -6.83 -8.90 -18.67
CA LEU A 141 -7.39 -9.58 -17.50
C LEU A 141 -6.30 -10.36 -16.74
N PHE A 142 -5.45 -11.09 -17.47
CA PHE A 142 -4.34 -11.82 -16.87
C PHE A 142 -3.32 -10.86 -16.26
N TRP A 143 -2.98 -9.77 -16.93
CA TRP A 143 -2.07 -8.76 -16.40
C TRP A 143 -2.62 -8.11 -15.12
N LEU A 144 -3.90 -7.79 -15.07
CA LEU A 144 -4.53 -7.19 -13.89
C LEU A 144 -4.67 -8.19 -12.72
N GLY A 145 -5.09 -9.43 -13.01
CA GLY A 145 -5.26 -10.45 -11.98
C GLY A 145 -3.92 -11.00 -11.46
N PHE A 146 -3.03 -11.39 -12.36
CA PHE A 146 -1.74 -11.98 -12.01
C PHE A 146 -0.66 -10.92 -11.77
N GLY A 147 -0.44 -10.04 -12.76
CA GLY A 147 0.65 -9.08 -12.78
C GLY A 147 0.54 -7.99 -11.71
N THR A 148 -0.60 -7.32 -11.62
CA THR A 148 -0.77 -6.18 -10.69
C THR A 148 -1.39 -6.55 -9.34
N THR A 149 -1.94 -7.77 -9.21
CA THR A 149 -2.59 -8.21 -7.96
C THR A 149 -1.86 -9.36 -7.28
N ALA A 150 -1.70 -10.51 -7.95
CA ALA A 150 -1.09 -11.70 -7.34
C ALA A 150 0.41 -11.51 -7.03
N LEU A 151 1.20 -11.06 -8.00
CA LEU A 151 2.65 -10.87 -7.82
C LEU A 151 2.96 -9.85 -6.71
N PRO A 152 2.35 -8.65 -6.67
CA PRO A 152 2.56 -7.71 -5.57
C PRO A 152 2.08 -8.26 -4.23
N THR A 153 0.99 -9.04 -4.20
CA THR A 153 0.54 -9.66 -2.95
C THR A 153 1.59 -10.62 -2.41
N ILE A 154 2.15 -11.49 -3.25
CA ILE A 154 3.23 -12.41 -2.87
C ILE A 154 4.46 -11.62 -2.41
N ALA A 155 4.91 -10.66 -3.21
CA ALA A 155 6.06 -9.82 -2.90
C ALA A 155 5.88 -9.04 -1.58
N GLN A 156 4.70 -8.49 -1.33
CA GLN A 156 4.37 -7.80 -0.08
C GLN A 156 4.42 -8.75 1.11
N THR A 157 3.80 -9.94 1.02
CA THR A 157 3.83 -10.92 2.12
C THR A 157 5.23 -11.45 2.39
N PHE A 158 6.08 -11.55 1.36
CA PHE A 158 7.48 -11.94 1.52
C PHE A 158 8.32 -10.82 2.14
N GLY A 159 8.23 -9.60 1.59
CA GLY A 159 9.03 -8.46 2.04
C GLY A 159 8.70 -8.01 3.46
N GLN A 160 7.43 -7.98 3.84
CA GLN A 160 7.01 -7.54 5.17
C GLN A 160 7.31 -8.53 6.29
N ARG A 161 7.73 -9.76 5.97
CA ARG A 161 8.21 -10.72 7.00
C ARG A 161 9.45 -10.24 7.73
N ASN A 162 10.27 -9.46 7.04
CA ASN A 162 11.56 -8.97 7.52
C ASN A 162 11.57 -7.45 7.64
N THR A 163 10.42 -6.80 7.42
CA THR A 163 10.34 -5.33 7.34
C THR A 163 9.21 -4.85 8.22
N ASN A 164 9.52 -3.96 9.16
CA ASN A 164 8.50 -3.33 9.99
C ASN A 164 7.53 -2.49 9.15
N SER A 165 6.35 -2.20 9.72
CA SER A 165 5.25 -1.52 9.03
C SER A 165 5.63 -0.12 8.54
N VAL A 166 6.51 0.57 9.27
CA VAL A 166 6.92 1.95 8.96
C VAL A 166 7.84 1.98 7.75
N THR A 167 8.89 1.15 7.74
CA THR A 167 9.78 1.01 6.59
C THR A 167 9.01 0.53 5.36
N ALA A 168 8.08 -0.42 5.53
CA ALA A 168 7.24 -0.88 4.42
C ALA A 168 6.36 0.23 3.85
N ALA A 169 5.75 1.08 4.69
CA ALA A 169 4.93 2.20 4.24
C ALA A 169 5.75 3.23 3.44
N VAL A 170 6.98 3.53 3.85
CA VAL A 170 7.90 4.41 3.10
C VAL A 170 8.25 3.81 1.73
N ILE A 171 8.56 2.51 1.69
CA ILE A 171 8.84 1.79 0.43
C ILE A 171 7.63 1.82 -0.50
N TYR A 172 6.41 1.61 0.02
CA TYR A 172 5.19 1.67 -0.79
C TYR A 172 4.87 3.09 -1.27
N GLY A 173 5.26 4.11 -0.52
CA GLY A 173 5.22 5.50 -0.97
C GLY A 173 6.06 5.78 -2.22
N ALA A 174 7.01 4.90 -2.57
CA ALA A 174 7.80 4.99 -3.80
C ALA A 174 7.05 4.51 -5.05
N GLN A 175 5.87 3.90 -4.91
CA GLN A 175 5.11 3.34 -6.03
C GLN A 175 4.86 4.35 -7.19
N PRO A 176 4.48 5.62 -6.95
CA PRO A 176 4.27 6.59 -8.03
C PRO A 176 5.54 6.88 -8.83
N LEU A 177 6.72 6.81 -8.20
CA LEU A 177 8.00 6.97 -8.89
C LEU A 177 8.27 5.80 -9.83
N CYS A 178 8.08 4.56 -9.36
CA CYS A 178 8.23 3.38 -10.21
C CYS A 178 7.25 3.40 -11.38
N ALA A 179 6.01 3.86 -11.14
CA ALA A 179 5.01 4.02 -12.18
C ALA A 179 5.43 5.05 -13.24
N ALA A 180 5.93 6.22 -12.83
CA ALA A 180 6.41 7.25 -13.76
C ALA A 180 7.61 6.76 -14.60
N LEU A 181 8.56 6.06 -13.98
CA LEU A 181 9.71 5.49 -14.68
C LEU A 181 9.30 4.40 -15.68
N LEU A 182 8.39 3.51 -15.29
CA LEU A 182 7.84 2.49 -16.19
C LEU A 182 7.05 3.13 -17.34
N ALA A 183 6.26 4.17 -17.07
CA ALA A 183 5.52 4.87 -18.11
C ALA A 183 6.47 5.51 -19.13
N SER A 184 7.53 6.17 -18.67
CA SER A 184 8.57 6.71 -19.55
C SER A 184 9.28 5.62 -20.35
N PHE A 185 9.60 4.48 -19.73
CA PHE A 185 10.29 3.39 -20.41
C PHE A 185 9.41 2.64 -21.42
N THR A 186 8.16 2.32 -21.03
CA THR A 186 7.24 1.48 -21.82
C THR A 186 6.42 2.27 -22.83
N PHE A 187 5.99 3.48 -22.48
CA PHE A 187 5.14 4.32 -23.33
C PHE A 187 5.90 5.51 -23.94
N HIS A 188 7.20 5.64 -23.67
CA HIS A 188 8.04 6.75 -24.14
C HIS A 188 7.51 8.13 -23.71
N GLU A 189 6.84 8.19 -22.56
CA GLU A 189 6.39 9.45 -21.95
C GLU A 189 7.57 10.27 -21.43
N GLU A 190 7.49 11.59 -21.59
CA GLU A 190 8.50 12.50 -21.04
C GLU A 190 8.40 12.56 -19.52
N LEU A 191 9.53 12.34 -18.84
CA LEU A 191 9.59 12.49 -17.39
C LEU A 191 9.54 13.97 -17.03
N SER A 192 8.50 14.34 -16.29
CA SER A 192 8.40 15.68 -15.71
C SER A 192 9.62 15.98 -14.82
N THR A 193 10.09 17.22 -14.87
CA THR A 193 11.20 17.69 -14.03
C THR A 193 10.93 17.54 -12.53
N PHE A 194 9.66 17.46 -12.12
CA PHE A 194 9.25 17.21 -10.73
C PHE A 194 9.47 15.77 -10.25
N VAL A 195 9.64 14.80 -11.16
CA VAL A 195 9.91 13.39 -10.80
C VAL A 195 11.27 13.25 -10.12
N PHE A 196 12.29 14.00 -10.57
CA PHE A 196 13.64 13.95 -10.01
C PHE A 196 13.73 14.40 -8.54
N PRO A 197 13.22 15.59 -8.14
CA PRO A 197 13.21 15.99 -6.74
C PRO A 197 12.32 15.08 -5.88
N ALA A 198 11.19 14.59 -6.41
CA ALA A 198 10.36 13.63 -5.70
C ALA A 198 11.11 12.30 -5.43
N ALA A 199 11.84 11.80 -6.42
CA ALA A 199 12.68 10.61 -6.27
C ALA A 199 13.76 10.80 -5.20
N ALA A 200 14.45 11.95 -5.21
CA ALA A 200 15.45 12.29 -4.20
C ALA A 200 14.85 12.32 -2.79
N LEU A 201 13.67 12.93 -2.62
CA LEU A 201 12.97 12.99 -1.32
C LEU A 201 12.59 11.59 -0.80
N ILE A 202 12.10 10.70 -1.67
CA ILE A 202 11.78 9.31 -1.31
C ILE A 202 13.05 8.54 -0.91
N MET A 203 14.14 8.70 -1.65
CA MET A 203 15.43 8.08 -1.32
C MET A 203 15.96 8.57 0.03
N ILE A 204 15.89 9.87 0.31
CA ILE A 204 16.27 10.46 1.60
C ILE A 204 15.38 9.90 2.73
N ALA A 205 14.07 9.85 2.52
CA ALA A 205 13.13 9.31 3.51
C ALA A 205 13.43 7.83 3.83
N THR A 206 13.76 7.04 2.81
CA THR A 206 14.12 5.62 2.92
C THR A 206 15.47 5.43 3.64
N ALA A 207 16.46 6.27 3.33
CA ALA A 207 17.74 6.26 4.02
C ALA A 207 17.60 6.66 5.51
N LEU A 208 16.73 7.61 5.82
CA LEU A 208 16.48 8.01 7.21
C LEU A 208 15.82 6.90 8.01
N ILE A 209 14.83 6.19 7.44
CA ILE A 209 14.13 5.12 8.17
C ILE A 209 14.98 3.85 8.36
N SER A 210 15.90 3.55 7.43
CA SER A 210 16.81 2.41 7.59
C SER A 210 17.71 2.57 8.82
N THR A 211 18.15 3.80 9.13
CA THR A 211 18.94 4.09 10.34
C THR A 211 18.17 3.93 11.65
N VAL A 212 16.84 3.96 11.61
CA VAL A 212 15.99 3.71 12.78
C VAL A 212 15.86 2.20 13.01
N THR A 213 15.70 1.44 11.94
CA THR A 213 15.51 -0.02 12.02
C THR A 213 16.76 -0.71 12.57
N SER A 214 17.97 -0.28 12.18
CA SER A 214 19.24 -0.82 12.70
C SER A 214 19.50 -0.55 14.19
N THR A 215 18.67 0.26 14.85
CA THR A 215 18.81 0.57 16.29
C THR A 215 17.83 -0.19 17.18
N GLN A 216 16.91 -0.98 16.58
CA GLN A 216 15.92 -1.77 17.30
C GLN A 216 16.17 -3.29 17.27
N GLU A 217 17.13 -3.75 16.46
CA GLU A 217 17.71 -5.11 16.54
C GLU A 217 18.87 -5.15 17.54
#